data_AF-A0A8B9UHN6-F1
#
_entry.id   AF-A0A8B9UHN6-F1
#
_cell.length_a   1.000
_cell.length_b   1.000
_cell.length_c   1.000
_cell.angle_alpha   90.00
_cell.angle_beta   90.00
_cell.angle_gamma   90.00
#
_symmetry.space_group_name_H-M   'P 1'
#
loop_
_entity.id
_entity.type
_entity.pdbx_description
1 polymer ?
#
loop_
_entity_poly.entity_id
_entity_poly.type
_entity_poly.pdbx_seq_one_letter_code
_entity_poly.pdbx_strand_id
1 'polypeptide(L)'
;RAVRHGEFWDLVAITAADAEQERAFRRQLAAKLARGELPRGVRYHVFGDPPGHKIGNGGSTLHVLQCLENLYGDKWTSFIVLLIHSGGYSQRLPNASALGKIFTALPLGDPVYQMLELKLAMYIDFPSHMKPGILITCSDDIELYSTGVAETITFDKPGFTALAHPSDLTIGTTHGVFVLDPSSFSGKGGLEYTSCHRFLHKPDIETMRQCGAVRVRGNCSQPCSSGDHSDSEMDSECVYTDSIFYMDHSIAKQLLVFYKQMDTLCCEIDAYGDFLQALGPGATQDYTKNTSNITKEESQLVEVRQKLYSILKGTPLNVIVLNNSKFYHIGTTQEYLFHFTSDSKLKFELDLLSKAFSIFSDKADTLDRSASIIQSILEPGCLIGPGSVIEYSRIGPEVLVGKNCIISGSYINLRVDIPSNCFLCSLSVKIDDQVKYASMVFSVEDDLKKGVKLLSDIYSLQFFGVSLLECLDLWGVQVSSQLFSSDNTQFGLWTARIFPVCSSLSESVRMSLNMLHSVQHKSAFKLHGFKLLSVEEMLSCKDVEDMLKFRDQIYDEICLQ
;
A
#
# COMPACT_ATOMS: atom_id res chain seq x y z
N ARG A 1 5.35 -14.26 -22.87
CA ARG A 1 4.84 -15.44 -23.62
C ARG A 1 3.33 -15.54 -23.41
N ALA A 2 2.56 -16.12 -24.34
CA ALA A 2 1.15 -16.44 -24.06
C ALA A 2 1.09 -17.64 -23.11
N VAL A 3 0.39 -17.49 -21.99
CA VAL A 3 0.23 -18.57 -21.01
C VAL A 3 -0.89 -19.50 -21.48
N ARG A 4 -0.78 -20.81 -21.23
CA ARG A 4 -1.86 -21.76 -21.53
C ARG A 4 -2.88 -21.80 -20.40
N HIS A 5 -4.06 -22.29 -20.71
CA HIS A 5 -5.12 -22.53 -19.72
C HIS A 5 -4.63 -23.47 -18.62
N GLY A 6 -4.83 -23.09 -17.35
CA GLY A 6 -4.41 -23.87 -16.18
C GLY A 6 -2.92 -23.76 -15.81
N GLU A 7 -2.11 -23.02 -16.57
CA GLU A 7 -0.70 -22.73 -16.22
C GLU A 7 -0.56 -21.41 -15.43
N PHE A 8 -1.60 -20.59 -15.36
CA PHE A 8 -1.60 -19.29 -14.68
C PHE A 8 -3.04 -18.86 -14.35
N TRP A 9 -3.20 -17.67 -13.77
CA TRP A 9 -4.50 -17.05 -13.47
C TRP A 9 -5.39 -16.95 -14.70
N ASP A 10 -6.67 -17.33 -14.57
CA ASP A 10 -7.67 -17.07 -15.61
C ASP A 10 -8.00 -15.57 -15.68
N LEU A 11 -7.96 -14.92 -14.51
CA LEU A 11 -8.32 -13.52 -14.33
C LEU A 11 -7.52 -12.89 -13.19
N VAL A 12 -7.03 -11.67 -13.44
CA VAL A 12 -6.45 -10.78 -12.42
C VAL A 12 -7.37 -9.56 -12.30
N ALA A 13 -7.96 -9.37 -11.14
CA ALA A 13 -8.81 -8.23 -10.80
C ALA A 13 -8.06 -7.29 -9.85
N ILE A 14 -8.08 -6.00 -10.15
CA ILE A 14 -7.47 -4.96 -9.32
C ILE A 14 -8.59 -4.02 -8.87
N THR A 15 -8.71 -3.77 -7.57
CA THR A 15 -9.67 -2.77 -7.07
C THR A 15 -9.10 -1.36 -7.18
N ALA A 16 -9.97 -0.40 -7.46
CA ALA A 16 -9.68 1.03 -7.45
C ALA A 16 -10.72 1.75 -6.57
N ALA A 17 -10.36 2.88 -5.99
CA ALA A 17 -11.19 3.65 -5.07
C ALA A 17 -12.34 4.38 -5.76
N ASP A 18 -12.21 4.65 -7.07
CA ASP A 18 -13.20 5.37 -7.86
C ASP A 18 -12.97 5.12 -9.38
N ALA A 19 -13.87 5.65 -10.20
CA ALA A 19 -13.83 5.54 -11.66
C ALA A 19 -12.61 6.23 -12.30
N GLU A 20 -12.07 7.28 -11.67
CA GLU A 20 -10.88 7.96 -12.20
C GLU A 20 -9.62 7.13 -11.99
N GLN A 21 -9.47 6.57 -10.80
CA GLN A 21 -8.40 5.63 -10.47
C GLN A 21 -8.53 4.34 -11.30
N GLU A 22 -9.75 3.85 -11.55
CA GLU A 22 -10.00 2.72 -12.45
C GLU A 22 -9.44 2.99 -13.87
N ARG A 23 -9.76 4.15 -14.44
CA ARG A 23 -9.26 4.58 -15.75
C ARG A 23 -7.74 4.71 -15.77
N ALA A 24 -7.15 5.24 -14.71
CA ALA A 24 -5.70 5.36 -14.54
C ALA A 24 -5.01 3.99 -14.58
N PHE A 25 -5.51 3.04 -13.80
CA PHE A 25 -4.95 1.69 -13.70
C PHE A 25 -5.10 0.94 -15.02
N ARG A 26 -6.25 1.07 -15.71
CA ARG A 26 -6.45 0.48 -17.04
C ARG A 26 -5.43 0.97 -18.05
N ARG A 27 -5.09 2.27 -18.04
CA ARG A 27 -4.07 2.83 -18.95
C ARG A 27 -2.68 2.27 -18.63
N GLN A 28 -2.32 2.19 -17.35
CA GLN A 28 -1.04 1.59 -16.93
C GLN A 28 -0.95 0.12 -17.34
N LEU A 29 -2.00 -0.69 -17.10
CA LEU A 29 -2.06 -2.08 -17.55
C LEU A 29 -1.92 -2.21 -19.07
N ALA A 30 -2.61 -1.38 -19.84
CA ALA A 30 -2.54 -1.40 -21.30
C ALA A 30 -1.12 -1.10 -21.81
N ALA A 31 -0.44 -0.11 -21.22
CA ALA A 31 0.94 0.22 -21.56
C ALA A 31 1.90 -0.94 -21.26
N LYS A 32 1.78 -1.57 -20.08
CA LYS A 32 2.58 -2.72 -19.69
C LYS A 32 2.36 -3.94 -20.59
N LEU A 33 1.10 -4.22 -20.96
CA LEU A 33 0.76 -5.29 -21.92
C LEU A 33 1.34 -5.01 -23.32
N ALA A 34 1.31 -3.75 -23.77
CA ALA A 34 1.86 -3.34 -25.05
C ALA A 34 3.38 -3.54 -25.09
N ARG A 35 4.09 -3.18 -24.02
CA ARG A 35 5.54 -3.42 -23.85
C ARG A 35 5.91 -4.88 -23.57
N GLY A 36 4.93 -5.74 -23.31
CA GLY A 36 5.15 -7.16 -23.04
C GLY A 36 5.70 -7.45 -21.65
N GLU A 37 5.55 -6.51 -20.71
CA GLU A 37 5.96 -6.65 -19.29
C GLU A 37 5.04 -7.60 -18.52
N LEU A 38 3.79 -7.77 -18.99
CA LEU A 38 2.81 -8.65 -18.36
C LEU A 38 2.54 -9.91 -19.19
N PRO A 39 2.23 -11.06 -18.56
CA PRO A 39 1.81 -12.28 -19.24
C PRO A 39 0.63 -12.06 -20.20
N ARG A 40 0.73 -12.62 -21.41
CA ARG A 40 -0.36 -12.57 -22.40
C ARG A 40 -1.30 -13.77 -22.22
N GLY A 41 -2.57 -13.61 -22.59
CA GLY A 41 -3.59 -14.67 -22.49
C GLY A 41 -4.39 -14.65 -21.18
N VAL A 42 -4.02 -13.77 -20.25
CA VAL A 42 -4.70 -13.53 -18.97
C VAL A 42 -5.68 -12.37 -19.13
N ARG A 43 -6.80 -12.43 -18.42
CA ARG A 43 -7.78 -11.33 -18.39
C ARG A 43 -7.46 -10.39 -17.23
N TYR A 44 -7.05 -9.17 -17.54
CA TYR A 44 -6.81 -8.13 -16.54
C TYR A 44 -8.02 -7.20 -16.46
N HIS A 45 -8.59 -7.06 -15.26
CA HIS A 45 -9.68 -6.13 -15.00
C HIS A 45 -9.32 -5.17 -13.88
N VAL A 46 -9.82 -3.95 -14.01
CA VAL A 46 -9.85 -2.98 -12.92
C VAL A 46 -11.30 -2.63 -12.65
N PHE A 47 -11.66 -2.66 -11.37
CA PHE A 47 -12.99 -2.32 -10.88
C PHE A 47 -12.87 -1.20 -9.85
N GLY A 48 -13.37 -0.03 -10.20
CA GLY A 48 -13.55 1.08 -9.29
C GLY A 48 -14.72 0.83 -8.35
N ASP A 49 -14.59 1.27 -7.10
CA ASP A 49 -15.70 1.25 -6.17
C ASP A 49 -16.86 2.13 -6.70
N PRO A 50 -18.13 1.72 -6.44
CA PRO A 50 -19.29 2.50 -6.83
C PRO A 50 -19.28 3.88 -6.16
N PRO A 51 -19.85 4.91 -6.82
CA PRO A 51 -19.92 6.24 -6.24
C PRO A 51 -20.75 6.24 -4.95
N GLY A 52 -20.34 7.06 -3.98
CA GLY A 52 -21.06 7.22 -2.72
C GLY A 52 -20.16 6.98 -1.51
N HIS A 53 -20.64 6.16 -0.57
CA HIS A 53 -19.92 5.88 0.66
C HIS A 53 -18.68 5.03 0.37
N LYS A 54 -17.62 5.23 1.16
CA LYS A 54 -16.47 4.34 1.14
C LYS A 54 -16.90 2.97 1.65
N ILE A 55 -16.66 1.93 0.85
CA ILE A 55 -17.15 0.57 1.13
C ILE A 55 -16.08 -0.36 1.73
N GLY A 56 -14.83 0.07 1.80
CA GLY A 56 -13.71 -0.73 2.31
C GLY A 56 -13.34 -1.90 1.38
N ASN A 57 -12.21 -2.55 1.64
CA ASN A 57 -11.70 -3.62 0.78
C ASN A 57 -12.60 -4.88 0.74
N GLY A 58 -13.35 -5.15 1.81
CA GLY A 58 -14.38 -6.17 1.85
C GLY A 58 -15.56 -5.79 0.96
N GLY A 59 -16.00 -4.54 1.00
CA GLY A 59 -17.02 -4.02 0.10
C GLY A 59 -16.57 -4.07 -1.37
N SER A 60 -15.34 -3.67 -1.67
CA SER A 60 -14.76 -3.78 -3.01
C SER A 60 -14.73 -5.23 -3.48
N THR A 61 -14.42 -6.18 -2.59
CA THR A 61 -14.49 -7.62 -2.91
C THR A 61 -15.88 -8.04 -3.33
N LEU A 62 -16.91 -7.65 -2.57
CA LEU A 62 -18.32 -7.94 -2.91
C LEU A 62 -18.72 -7.31 -4.25
N HIS A 63 -18.29 -6.07 -4.50
CA HIS A 63 -18.54 -5.38 -5.76
C HIS A 63 -17.88 -6.09 -6.95
N VAL A 64 -16.63 -6.55 -6.80
CA VAL A 64 -15.93 -7.32 -7.83
C VAL A 64 -16.68 -8.60 -8.17
N LEU A 65 -17.24 -9.33 -7.20
CA LEU A 65 -18.04 -10.53 -7.46
C LEU A 65 -19.24 -10.21 -8.36
N GLN A 66 -19.94 -9.11 -8.09
CA GLN A 66 -21.06 -8.66 -8.93
C GLN A 66 -20.59 -8.30 -10.34
N CYS A 67 -19.48 -7.59 -10.48
CA CYS A 67 -18.90 -7.25 -11.77
C CYS A 67 -18.47 -8.50 -12.57
N LEU A 68 -17.87 -9.49 -11.92
CA LEU A 68 -17.51 -10.76 -12.55
C LEU A 68 -18.74 -11.52 -13.06
N GLU A 69 -19.81 -11.56 -12.27
CA GLU A 69 -21.07 -12.18 -12.69
C GLU A 69 -21.71 -11.43 -13.85
N ASN A 70 -21.72 -10.08 -13.82
CA ASN A 70 -22.24 -9.27 -14.93
C ASN A 70 -21.45 -9.50 -16.23
N LEU A 71 -20.13 -9.67 -16.15
CA LEU A 71 -19.27 -9.86 -17.33
C LEU A 71 -19.29 -11.29 -17.88
N TYR A 72 -19.45 -12.30 -17.02
CA TYR A 72 -19.23 -13.70 -17.39
C TYR A 72 -20.42 -14.63 -17.17
N GLY A 73 -21.51 -14.16 -16.55
CA GLY A 73 -22.59 -15.02 -16.06
C GLY A 73 -22.03 -16.11 -15.16
N ASP A 74 -22.66 -17.29 -15.12
CA ASP A 74 -22.20 -18.38 -14.25
C ASP A 74 -20.76 -18.88 -14.52
N LYS A 75 -20.14 -18.53 -15.65
CA LYS A 75 -18.79 -18.98 -16.00
C LYS A 75 -17.71 -18.49 -15.04
N TRP A 76 -17.89 -17.35 -14.35
CA TRP A 76 -16.87 -16.86 -13.40
C TRP A 76 -16.59 -17.88 -12.29
N THR A 77 -17.56 -18.73 -11.98
CA THR A 77 -17.50 -19.76 -10.93
C THR A 77 -16.62 -20.95 -11.29
N SER A 78 -16.05 -20.94 -12.50
CA SER A 78 -15.06 -21.90 -12.97
C SER A 78 -13.64 -21.33 -13.04
N PHE A 79 -13.45 -20.03 -12.77
CA PHE A 79 -12.16 -19.36 -12.91
C PHE A 79 -11.32 -19.44 -11.62
N ILE A 80 -10.00 -19.43 -11.81
CA ILE A 80 -9.01 -19.12 -10.78
C ILE A 80 -8.70 -17.62 -10.88
N VAL A 81 -9.12 -16.87 -9.86
CA VAL A 81 -9.04 -15.40 -9.84
C VAL A 81 -8.01 -14.93 -8.82
N LEU A 82 -7.12 -14.03 -9.23
CA LEU A 82 -6.32 -13.21 -8.32
C LEU A 82 -7.02 -11.86 -8.16
N LEU A 83 -7.42 -11.51 -6.94
CA LEU A 83 -8.00 -10.22 -6.59
C LEU A 83 -7.00 -9.43 -5.74
N ILE A 84 -6.53 -8.31 -6.28
CA ILE A 84 -5.58 -7.42 -5.62
C ILE A 84 -6.31 -6.18 -5.13
N HIS A 85 -6.35 -5.97 -3.81
CA HIS A 85 -6.88 -4.76 -3.22
C HIS A 85 -5.90 -3.60 -3.42
N SER A 86 -6.26 -2.66 -4.29
CA SER A 86 -5.46 -1.44 -4.55
C SER A 86 -6.29 -0.15 -4.46
N GLY A 87 -7.57 -0.24 -4.07
CA GLY A 87 -8.46 0.89 -3.84
C GLY A 87 -8.22 1.53 -2.49
N GLY A 88 -7.58 2.70 -2.47
CA GLY A 88 -7.35 3.49 -1.27
C GLY A 88 -6.55 4.77 -1.52
N TYR A 89 -6.58 5.69 -0.56
CA TYR A 89 -5.93 7.00 -0.66
C TYR A 89 -4.43 6.99 -0.37
N SER A 90 -3.88 5.89 0.16
CA SER A 90 -2.44 5.78 0.50
C SER A 90 -1.90 6.92 1.36
N GLN A 91 -2.69 7.45 2.31
CA GLN A 91 -2.30 8.62 3.11
C GLN A 91 -0.98 8.48 3.87
N ARG A 92 -0.54 7.24 4.14
CA ARG A 92 0.74 6.96 4.79
C ARG A 92 1.93 6.83 3.83
N LEU A 93 1.67 6.70 2.52
CA LEU A 93 2.67 6.69 1.44
C LEU A 93 2.14 7.51 0.26
N PRO A 94 2.16 8.85 0.32
CA PRO A 94 1.40 9.69 -0.60
C PRO A 94 1.86 9.65 -2.07
N ASN A 95 3.10 9.25 -2.33
CA ASN A 95 3.61 9.06 -3.70
C ASN A 95 2.88 7.91 -4.43
N ALA A 96 2.28 6.98 -3.68
CA ALA A 96 1.46 5.89 -4.20
C ALA A 96 -0.03 6.26 -4.36
N SER A 97 -0.46 7.46 -3.95
CA SER A 97 -1.88 7.85 -3.97
C SER A 97 -2.43 8.12 -5.37
N ALA A 98 -1.67 8.86 -6.19
CA ALA A 98 -2.17 9.37 -7.46
C ALA A 98 -2.25 8.29 -8.55
N LEU A 99 -1.20 7.48 -8.68
CA LEU A 99 -1.08 6.44 -9.72
C LEU A 99 -1.37 5.02 -9.19
N GLY A 100 -1.59 4.88 -7.88
CA GLY A 100 -2.00 3.62 -7.24
C GLY A 100 -0.87 2.81 -6.65
N LYS A 101 -1.12 2.24 -5.48
CA LYS A 101 -0.16 1.40 -4.75
C LYS A 101 0.35 0.21 -5.54
N ILE A 102 -0.52 -0.46 -6.30
CA ILE A 102 -0.11 -1.62 -7.10
C ILE A 102 0.90 -1.27 -8.22
N PHE A 103 1.03 0.01 -8.58
CA PHE A 103 2.01 0.53 -9.54
C PHE A 103 3.19 1.24 -8.86
N THR A 104 3.40 1.02 -7.56
CA THR A 104 4.60 1.49 -6.84
C THR A 104 5.83 0.85 -7.45
N ALA A 105 6.85 1.66 -7.75
CA ALA A 105 8.10 1.17 -8.31
C ALA A 105 8.90 0.40 -7.27
N LEU A 106 9.57 -0.65 -7.73
CA LEU A 106 10.52 -1.40 -6.93
C LEU A 106 11.93 -1.10 -7.44
N PRO A 107 12.95 -1.10 -6.57
CA PRO A 107 14.34 -0.99 -6.99
C PRO A 107 14.83 -2.31 -7.61
N LEU A 108 14.15 -2.78 -8.65
CA LEU A 108 14.35 -4.08 -9.28
C LEU A 108 13.94 -4.00 -10.76
N GLY A 109 14.67 -4.70 -11.62
CA GLY A 109 14.34 -4.86 -13.05
C GLY A 109 15.00 -3.83 -13.97
N ASP A 110 15.06 -4.21 -15.24
CA ASP A 110 15.52 -3.40 -16.37
C ASP A 110 14.66 -3.74 -17.62
N PRO A 111 13.56 -3.01 -17.90
CA PRO A 111 13.08 -1.83 -17.19
C PRO A 111 12.49 -2.15 -15.80
N VAL A 112 12.23 -1.10 -15.01
CA VAL A 112 11.79 -1.23 -13.62
C VAL A 112 10.52 -2.07 -13.45
N TYR A 113 10.53 -2.97 -12.48
CA TYR A 113 9.34 -3.69 -12.04
C TYR A 113 8.55 -2.87 -11.02
N GLN A 114 7.23 -3.01 -11.05
CA GLN A 114 6.32 -2.46 -10.07
C GLN A 114 5.74 -3.58 -9.21
N MET A 115 5.02 -3.21 -8.15
CA MET A 115 4.40 -4.18 -7.24
C MET A 115 3.50 -5.19 -7.97
N LEU A 116 2.83 -4.79 -9.05
CA LEU A 116 2.04 -5.70 -9.88
C LEU A 116 2.85 -6.89 -10.41
N GLU A 117 4.00 -6.64 -11.02
CA GLU A 117 4.86 -7.72 -11.55
C GLU A 117 5.35 -8.61 -10.42
N LEU A 118 5.74 -8.03 -9.28
CA LEU A 118 6.18 -8.78 -8.13
C LEU A 118 5.07 -9.69 -7.58
N LYS A 119 3.84 -9.18 -7.40
CA LYS A 119 2.69 -9.98 -6.96
C LYS A 119 2.38 -11.13 -7.91
N LEU A 120 2.43 -10.89 -9.22
CA LEU A 120 2.23 -11.95 -10.21
C LEU A 120 3.34 -13.01 -10.18
N ALA A 121 4.59 -12.59 -9.95
CA ALA A 121 5.74 -13.48 -9.84
C ALA A 121 5.70 -14.31 -8.54
N MET A 122 5.40 -13.68 -7.40
CA MET A 122 5.32 -14.36 -6.10
C MET A 122 4.28 -15.48 -6.10
N TYR A 123 3.17 -15.30 -6.81
CA TYR A 123 2.06 -16.25 -6.81
C TYR A 123 1.98 -17.11 -8.09
N ILE A 124 3.07 -17.19 -8.85
CA ILE A 124 3.08 -17.86 -10.16
C ILE A 124 2.71 -19.35 -10.09
N ASP A 125 3.07 -20.03 -9.00
CA ASP A 125 2.88 -21.48 -8.83
C ASP A 125 1.53 -21.87 -8.23
N PHE A 126 0.73 -20.91 -7.77
CA PHE A 126 -0.55 -21.19 -7.12
C PHE A 126 -1.63 -21.71 -8.08
N PRO A 127 -1.82 -21.14 -9.28
CA PRO A 127 -2.89 -21.58 -10.18
C PRO A 127 -2.86 -23.07 -10.55
N SER A 128 -1.68 -23.68 -10.69
CA SER A 128 -1.57 -25.11 -11.01
C SER A 128 -1.99 -26.05 -9.87
N HIS A 129 -2.09 -25.52 -8.64
CA HIS A 129 -2.42 -26.26 -7.42
C HIS A 129 -3.64 -25.66 -6.69
N MET A 130 -4.44 -24.87 -7.40
CA MET A 130 -5.60 -24.17 -6.86
C MET A 130 -6.87 -24.66 -7.55
N LYS A 131 -7.90 -24.97 -6.76
CA LYS A 131 -9.25 -25.16 -7.31
C LYS A 131 -9.84 -23.81 -7.74
N PRO A 132 -10.83 -23.80 -8.65
CA PRO A 132 -11.57 -22.58 -8.96
C PRO A 132 -12.04 -21.85 -7.70
N GLY A 133 -11.68 -20.58 -7.60
CA GLY A 133 -11.95 -19.73 -6.46
C GLY A 133 -11.21 -18.41 -6.61
N ILE A 134 -11.11 -17.65 -5.52
CA ILE A 134 -10.57 -16.29 -5.52
C ILE A 134 -9.48 -16.19 -4.47
N LEU A 135 -8.25 -15.92 -4.90
CA LEU A 135 -7.15 -15.55 -4.02
C LEU A 135 -7.12 -14.03 -3.84
N ILE A 136 -7.12 -13.56 -2.60
CA ILE A 136 -7.18 -12.15 -2.24
C ILE A 136 -5.87 -11.74 -1.56
N THR A 137 -5.31 -10.62 -2.00
CA THR A 137 -4.06 -10.02 -1.50
C THR A 137 -4.17 -8.50 -1.50
N CYS A 138 -3.33 -7.81 -0.72
CA CYS A 138 -3.17 -6.36 -0.83
C CYS A 138 -1.98 -5.99 -1.73
N SER A 139 -1.81 -4.68 -1.94
CA SER A 139 -0.86 -4.13 -2.90
C SER A 139 0.38 -3.51 -2.25
N ASP A 140 0.57 -3.66 -0.94
CA ASP A 140 1.59 -2.97 -0.15
C ASP A 140 2.37 -3.89 0.80
N ASP A 141 2.30 -5.20 0.58
CA ASP A 141 3.10 -6.21 1.26
C ASP A 141 3.86 -7.11 0.27
N ILE A 142 4.94 -7.72 0.76
CA ILE A 142 5.77 -8.66 0.04
C ILE A 142 5.92 -9.91 0.92
N GLU A 143 5.42 -11.03 0.42
CA GLU A 143 5.47 -12.33 1.09
C GLU A 143 6.54 -13.21 0.44
N LEU A 144 7.68 -13.32 1.09
CA LEU A 144 8.76 -14.20 0.64
C LEU A 144 8.71 -15.48 1.45
N TYR A 145 8.77 -16.62 0.79
CA TYR A 145 8.72 -17.91 1.47
C TYR A 145 9.57 -18.93 0.76
N SER A 146 10.11 -19.86 1.54
CA SER A 146 10.83 -21.02 1.03
C SER A 146 10.08 -22.29 1.43
N THR A 147 9.74 -23.09 0.43
CA THR A 147 9.17 -24.43 0.61
C THR A 147 10.19 -25.47 0.20
N GLY A 148 10.10 -26.69 0.76
CA GLY A 148 10.92 -27.80 0.31
C GLY A 148 10.65 -28.13 -1.16
N VAL A 149 11.63 -28.71 -1.86
CA VAL A 149 11.56 -29.01 -3.31
C VAL A 149 10.34 -29.89 -3.68
N ALA A 150 9.86 -30.71 -2.74
CA ALA A 150 8.69 -31.58 -2.91
C ALA A 150 7.42 -31.04 -2.22
N GLU A 151 7.50 -29.92 -1.51
CA GLU A 151 6.37 -29.27 -0.86
C GLU A 151 5.68 -28.35 -1.86
N THR A 152 4.34 -28.32 -1.83
CA THR A 152 3.55 -27.52 -2.76
C THR A 152 2.40 -26.86 -2.02
N ILE A 153 2.25 -25.55 -2.20
CA ILE A 153 1.13 -24.78 -1.65
C ILE A 153 -0.11 -25.08 -2.50
N THR A 154 -1.12 -25.68 -1.87
CA THR A 154 -2.32 -26.18 -2.54
C THR A 154 -3.56 -25.53 -1.93
N PHE A 155 -4.42 -24.97 -2.77
CA PHE A 155 -5.69 -24.36 -2.39
C PHE A 155 -6.85 -25.26 -2.85
N ASP A 156 -7.07 -26.38 -2.13
CA ASP A 156 -8.06 -27.40 -2.49
C ASP A 156 -9.19 -27.63 -1.47
N LYS A 157 -9.09 -26.97 -0.30
CA LYS A 157 -10.04 -27.10 0.81
C LYS A 157 -11.27 -26.19 0.62
N PRO A 158 -12.45 -26.62 1.08
CA PRO A 158 -13.63 -25.77 1.11
C PRO A 158 -13.49 -24.66 2.16
N GLY A 159 -14.29 -23.61 2.02
CA GLY A 159 -14.28 -22.41 2.86
C GLY A 159 -13.17 -21.45 2.47
N PHE A 160 -12.40 -21.03 3.48
CA PHE A 160 -11.25 -20.15 3.30
C PHE A 160 -9.96 -20.90 3.56
N THR A 161 -8.89 -20.51 2.86
CA THR A 161 -7.52 -20.98 3.14
C THR A 161 -6.58 -19.79 3.15
N ALA A 162 -6.00 -19.47 4.32
CA ALA A 162 -5.10 -18.33 4.47
C ALA A 162 -3.63 -18.75 4.58
N LEU A 163 -2.71 -17.87 4.19
CA LEU A 163 -1.29 -18.03 4.50
C LEU A 163 -0.99 -17.42 5.88
N ALA A 164 -0.10 -18.09 6.62
CA ALA A 164 0.30 -17.67 7.95
C ALA A 164 1.82 -17.57 8.07
N HIS A 165 2.28 -16.45 8.62
CA HIS A 165 3.70 -16.11 8.72
C HIS A 165 4.12 -15.94 10.19
N PRO A 166 5.25 -16.52 10.63
CA PRO A 166 5.76 -16.29 11.97
C PRO A 166 6.26 -14.84 12.10
N SER A 167 5.67 -14.11 13.04
CA SER A 167 5.91 -12.70 13.30
C SER A 167 6.12 -12.45 14.79
N ASP A 168 6.82 -11.35 15.11
CA ASP A 168 6.90 -10.89 16.50
C ASP A 168 5.53 -10.37 16.99
N LEU A 169 5.42 -10.22 18.31
CA LEU A 169 4.17 -9.77 18.94
C LEU A 169 3.81 -8.32 18.55
N THR A 170 4.79 -7.48 18.22
CA THR A 170 4.57 -6.09 17.82
C THR A 170 3.87 -6.03 16.48
N ILE A 171 4.33 -6.79 15.48
CA ILE A 171 3.69 -6.96 14.17
C ILE A 171 2.27 -7.51 14.34
N GLY A 172 2.07 -8.44 15.29
CA GLY A 172 0.76 -8.96 15.64
C GLY A 172 -0.26 -7.89 16.05
N THR A 173 0.17 -6.74 16.58
CA THR A 173 -0.75 -5.65 16.96
C THR A 173 -1.29 -4.86 15.78
N THR A 174 -0.64 -4.94 14.62
CA THR A 174 -1.00 -4.19 13.41
C THR A 174 -1.62 -5.07 12.32
N HIS A 175 -1.57 -6.39 12.48
CA HIS A 175 -2.07 -7.40 11.54
C HIS A 175 -3.12 -8.32 12.18
N GLY A 176 -3.73 -9.18 11.36
CA GLY A 176 -4.53 -10.29 11.86
C GLY A 176 -3.64 -11.41 12.41
N VAL A 177 -4.13 -12.09 13.44
CA VAL A 177 -3.41 -13.15 14.15
C VAL A 177 -4.28 -14.41 14.19
N PHE A 178 -3.71 -15.54 13.78
CA PHE A 178 -4.37 -16.84 13.83
C PHE A 178 -4.19 -17.51 15.20
N VAL A 179 -5.29 -17.90 15.81
CA VAL A 179 -5.30 -18.91 16.89
C VAL A 179 -5.38 -20.28 16.23
N LEU A 180 -4.23 -20.93 16.06
CA LEU A 180 -4.13 -22.25 15.41
C LEU A 180 -4.59 -23.37 16.35
N ASP A 181 -5.24 -24.39 15.78
CA ASP A 181 -5.63 -25.59 16.52
C ASP A 181 -4.39 -26.39 16.96
N PRO A 182 -4.13 -26.54 18.27
CA PRO A 182 -2.96 -27.27 18.77
C PRO A 182 -2.92 -28.74 18.36
N SER A 183 -4.06 -29.34 18.01
CA SER A 183 -4.13 -30.76 17.63
C SER A 183 -3.64 -31.04 16.21
N SER A 184 -3.67 -30.03 15.32
CA SER A 184 -3.34 -30.17 13.90
C SER A 184 -2.06 -29.45 13.49
N PHE A 185 -1.40 -28.76 14.44
CA PHE A 185 -0.19 -27.99 14.18
C PHE A 185 0.97 -28.46 15.06
N SER A 186 2.07 -28.88 14.44
CA SER A 186 3.25 -29.38 15.16
C SER A 186 4.30 -28.30 15.39
N GLY A 187 4.30 -27.23 14.59
CA GLY A 187 5.32 -26.18 14.60
C GLY A 187 6.69 -26.66 14.09
N LYS A 188 6.71 -27.78 13.38
CA LYS A 188 7.91 -28.42 12.84
C LYS A 188 7.80 -28.52 11.32
N GLY A 189 8.85 -28.12 10.62
CA GLY A 189 8.92 -28.15 9.15
C GLY A 189 8.75 -26.77 8.52
N GLY A 190 8.98 -26.66 7.21
CA GLY A 190 8.88 -25.40 6.48
C GLY A 190 7.44 -25.01 6.15
N LEU A 191 6.60 -25.99 5.84
CA LEU A 191 5.22 -25.82 5.43
C LEU A 191 4.30 -26.80 6.21
N GLU A 192 3.24 -26.30 6.83
CA GLU A 192 2.25 -27.10 7.56
C GLU A 192 0.82 -26.68 7.22
N TYR A 193 -0.08 -27.65 7.07
CA TYR A 193 -1.52 -27.41 6.90
C TYR A 193 -2.24 -27.63 8.22
N THR A 194 -3.01 -26.65 8.67
CA THR A 194 -3.75 -26.69 9.95
C THR A 194 -5.11 -25.98 9.82
N SER A 195 -5.91 -26.07 10.87
CA SER A 195 -7.17 -25.34 11.03
C SER A 195 -6.98 -24.16 11.97
N CYS A 196 -7.66 -23.05 11.68
CA CYS A 196 -7.76 -21.92 12.60
C CYS A 196 -8.95 -22.12 13.53
N HIS A 197 -8.71 -22.08 14.84
CA HIS A 197 -9.76 -22.05 15.84
C HIS A 197 -10.48 -20.69 15.84
N ARG A 198 -9.71 -19.59 15.80
CA ARG A 198 -10.22 -18.22 15.85
C ARG A 198 -9.22 -17.26 15.20
N PHE A 199 -9.73 -16.28 14.46
CA PHE A 199 -8.94 -15.17 13.95
C PHE A 199 -9.12 -13.93 14.81
N LEU A 200 -8.04 -13.21 15.09
CA LEU A 200 -8.03 -11.97 15.87
C LEU A 200 -7.56 -10.84 14.95
N HIS A 201 -8.34 -9.77 14.77
CA HIS A 201 -7.94 -8.66 13.90
C HIS A 201 -7.31 -7.52 14.71
N LYS A 202 -6.00 -7.30 14.52
CA LYS A 202 -5.21 -6.26 15.21
C LYS A 202 -5.37 -6.28 16.74
N PRO A 203 -5.18 -7.44 17.39
CA PRO A 203 -5.31 -7.56 18.84
C PRO A 203 -4.17 -6.87 19.58
N ASP A 204 -4.40 -6.49 20.84
CA ASP A 204 -3.29 -6.19 21.75
C ASP A 204 -2.58 -7.49 22.19
N ILE A 205 -1.36 -7.34 22.75
CA ILE A 205 -0.52 -8.46 23.16
C ILE A 205 -1.20 -9.30 24.25
N GLU A 206 -1.96 -8.67 25.15
CA GLU A 206 -2.66 -9.37 26.23
C GLU A 206 -3.74 -10.31 25.66
N THR A 207 -4.53 -9.80 24.71
CA THR A 207 -5.55 -10.56 23.98
C THR A 207 -4.93 -11.75 23.23
N MET A 208 -3.77 -11.56 22.58
CA MET A 208 -3.04 -12.66 21.93
C MET A 208 -2.69 -13.78 22.91
N ARG A 209 -2.22 -13.44 24.12
CA ARG A 209 -1.89 -14.42 25.17
C ARG A 209 -3.12 -15.12 25.72
N GLN A 210 -4.15 -14.35 26.08
CA GLN A 210 -5.40 -14.88 26.63
C GLN A 210 -6.11 -15.83 25.66
N CYS A 211 -6.04 -15.55 24.36
CA CYS A 211 -6.62 -16.39 23.31
C CYS A 211 -5.73 -17.57 22.90
N GLY A 212 -4.52 -17.72 23.47
CA GLY A 212 -3.59 -18.80 23.13
C GLY A 212 -2.96 -18.69 21.73
N ALA A 213 -2.87 -17.48 21.18
CA ALA A 213 -2.24 -17.24 19.88
C ALA A 213 -0.71 -17.29 19.95
N VAL A 214 -0.13 -16.90 21.09
CA VAL A 214 1.32 -16.82 21.30
C VAL A 214 1.92 -18.23 21.37
N ARG A 215 3.00 -18.44 20.62
CA ARG A 215 3.78 -19.68 20.59
C ARG A 215 5.22 -19.41 20.96
N VAL A 216 5.85 -20.40 21.57
CA VAL A 216 7.28 -20.39 21.86
C VAL A 216 7.99 -21.14 20.75
N ARG A 217 8.92 -20.46 20.06
CA ARG A 217 9.66 -21.06 18.95
C ARG A 217 11.03 -21.54 19.44
N GLY A 218 11.19 -22.85 19.60
CA GLY A 218 12.50 -23.46 19.82
C GLY A 218 13.34 -23.36 18.55
N ASN A 219 14.49 -22.68 18.63
CA ASN A 219 15.51 -22.49 17.60
C ASN A 219 15.08 -22.76 16.13
N CYS A 220 14.60 -21.72 15.45
CA CYS A 220 14.93 -21.52 14.04
C CYS A 220 16.02 -20.44 14.03
N SER A 221 17.14 -20.68 13.35
CA SER A 221 18.25 -19.74 13.19
C SER A 221 17.80 -18.45 12.48
N GLN A 222 17.11 -17.59 13.21
CA GLN A 222 17.00 -16.18 12.88
C GLN A 222 18.21 -15.46 13.48
N PRO A 223 19.01 -14.75 12.68
CA PRO A 223 19.89 -13.74 13.24
C PRO A 223 19.00 -12.61 13.76
N CYS A 224 18.78 -12.59 15.07
CA CYS A 224 18.16 -11.49 15.77
C CYS A 224 18.94 -10.20 15.52
N SER A 225 18.19 -9.13 15.29
CA SER A 225 18.66 -7.79 15.02
C SER A 225 19.09 -7.11 16.32
N SER A 226 20.29 -7.41 16.81
CA SER A 226 21.00 -6.54 17.76
C SER A 226 22.42 -7.03 17.87
N GLY A 227 23.37 -6.22 17.39
CA GLY A 227 24.77 -6.44 17.72
C GLY A 227 24.98 -6.20 19.20
N ASP A 228 24.96 -7.26 19.99
CA ASP A 228 25.77 -7.36 21.21
C ASP A 228 25.93 -8.82 21.62
N HIS A 229 27.17 -9.16 21.95
CA HIS A 229 27.59 -10.51 22.32
C HIS A 229 26.98 -10.93 23.67
N SER A 230 26.09 -11.92 23.65
CA SER A 230 26.04 -12.99 24.67
C SER A 230 25.14 -14.14 24.18
N ASP A 231 25.72 -15.33 24.01
CA ASP A 231 24.99 -16.57 23.85
C ASP A 231 24.16 -16.82 25.12
N SER A 232 22.86 -16.53 25.05
CA SER A 232 21.87 -17.12 25.95
C SER A 232 20.68 -17.55 25.09
N GLU A 233 20.41 -18.85 25.11
CA GLU A 233 19.30 -19.52 24.44
C GLU A 233 17.97 -19.04 25.05
N MET A 234 17.45 -17.92 24.55
CA MET A 234 16.11 -17.42 24.90
C MET A 234 15.13 -17.82 23.80
N ASP A 235 14.27 -18.76 24.15
CA ASP A 235 13.02 -19.06 23.45
C ASP A 235 12.27 -17.76 23.08
N SER A 236 12.18 -17.46 21.79
CA SER A 236 11.50 -16.24 21.31
C SER A 236 10.02 -16.53 21.08
N GLU A 237 9.16 -15.70 21.67
CA GLU A 237 7.72 -15.76 21.45
C GLU A 237 7.36 -15.20 20.07
N CYS A 238 6.49 -15.91 19.36
CA CYS A 238 5.94 -15.47 18.09
C CYS A 238 4.43 -15.67 18.01
N VAL A 239 3.83 -15.01 17.03
CA VAL A 239 2.45 -15.24 16.58
C VAL A 239 2.47 -15.56 15.08
N TYR A 240 1.36 -16.09 14.58
CA TYR A 240 1.17 -16.32 13.15
C TYR A 240 0.24 -15.27 12.57
N THR A 241 0.77 -14.41 11.70
CA THR A 241 0.03 -13.30 11.08
C THR A 241 -0.45 -13.62 9.68
N ASP A 242 -1.52 -12.94 9.24
CA ASP A 242 -2.09 -13.05 7.91
C ASP A 242 -1.38 -12.19 6.87
N SER A 243 -1.61 -12.52 5.60
CA SER A 243 -1.17 -11.77 4.42
C SER A 243 -2.21 -11.87 3.30
N ILE A 244 -2.48 -13.11 2.89
CA ILE A 244 -3.39 -13.45 1.79
C ILE A 244 -4.33 -14.57 2.19
N PHE A 245 -5.49 -14.63 1.52
CA PHE A 245 -6.42 -15.73 1.69
C PHE A 245 -7.14 -16.10 0.39
N TYR A 246 -7.35 -17.39 0.22
CA TYR A 246 -8.21 -17.99 -0.80
C TYR A 246 -9.62 -18.18 -0.25
N MET A 247 -10.61 -17.94 -1.10
CA MET A 247 -12.02 -18.26 -0.86
C MET A 247 -12.56 -19.10 -2.01
N ASP A 248 -13.19 -20.23 -1.69
CA ASP A 248 -13.82 -21.06 -2.71
C ASP A 248 -15.05 -20.40 -3.34
N HIS A 249 -15.45 -20.86 -4.52
CA HIS A 249 -16.60 -20.29 -5.25
C HIS A 249 -17.95 -20.50 -4.55
N SER A 250 -18.09 -21.50 -3.69
CA SER A 250 -19.34 -21.72 -2.95
C SER A 250 -19.58 -20.58 -1.95
N ILE A 251 -18.53 -20.14 -1.26
CA ILE A 251 -18.57 -18.98 -0.38
C ILE A 251 -18.66 -17.69 -1.18
N ALA A 252 -17.88 -17.55 -2.26
CA ALA A 252 -17.96 -16.37 -3.13
C ALA A 252 -19.40 -16.13 -3.64
N LYS A 253 -20.12 -17.20 -4.01
CA LYS A 253 -21.55 -17.11 -4.38
C LYS A 253 -22.43 -16.64 -3.24
N GLN A 254 -22.21 -17.12 -2.02
CA GLN A 254 -22.98 -16.69 -0.85
C GLN A 254 -22.78 -15.20 -0.57
N LEU A 255 -21.52 -14.73 -0.63
CA LEU A 255 -21.19 -13.32 -0.49
C LEU A 255 -21.80 -12.45 -1.60
N LEU A 256 -21.84 -12.95 -2.84
CA LEU A 256 -22.51 -12.26 -3.94
C LEU A 256 -24.03 -12.15 -3.71
N VAL A 257 -24.68 -13.24 -3.27
CA VAL A 257 -26.11 -13.24 -2.94
C VAL A 257 -26.39 -12.25 -1.81
N PHE A 258 -25.56 -12.24 -0.78
CA PHE A 258 -25.61 -11.25 0.29
C PHE A 258 -25.55 -9.82 -0.26
N TYR A 259 -24.54 -9.50 -1.07
CA TYR A 259 -24.35 -8.16 -1.61
C TYR A 259 -25.54 -7.70 -2.46
N LYS A 260 -26.09 -8.59 -3.30
CA LYS A 260 -27.29 -8.31 -4.11
C LYS A 260 -28.54 -8.01 -3.28
N GLN A 261 -28.64 -8.53 -2.05
CA GLN A 261 -29.76 -8.26 -1.15
C GLN A 261 -29.64 -6.90 -0.46
N MET A 262 -28.47 -6.25 -0.50
CA MET A 262 -28.23 -5.01 0.24
C MET A 262 -28.58 -3.74 -0.53
N ASP A 263 -29.00 -3.81 -1.81
CA ASP A 263 -29.20 -2.71 -2.76
C ASP A 263 -28.01 -1.73 -2.89
N THR A 264 -27.66 -1.00 -1.83
CA THR A 264 -26.51 -0.10 -1.73
C THR A 264 -25.77 -0.30 -0.41
N LEU A 265 -24.47 -0.59 -0.48
CA LEU A 265 -23.62 -0.70 0.69
C LEU A 265 -23.21 0.70 1.18
N CYS A 266 -23.66 1.07 2.39
CA CYS A 266 -23.46 2.39 2.97
C CYS A 266 -22.43 2.41 4.12
N CYS A 267 -21.58 1.38 4.23
CA CYS A 267 -20.58 1.29 5.30
C CYS A 267 -19.30 0.58 4.83
N GLU A 268 -18.19 0.87 5.51
CA GLU A 268 -16.91 0.19 5.28
C GLU A 268 -16.94 -1.24 5.82
N ILE A 269 -16.62 -2.22 4.95
CA ILE A 269 -16.37 -3.61 5.32
C ILE A 269 -14.88 -3.88 5.11
N ASP A 270 -14.22 -4.47 6.11
CA ASP A 270 -12.84 -4.94 6.02
C ASP A 270 -12.83 -6.44 5.65
N ALA A 271 -12.20 -6.83 4.54
CA ALA A 271 -12.17 -8.22 4.11
C ALA A 271 -11.50 -9.14 5.16
N TYR A 272 -10.42 -8.68 5.79
CA TYR A 272 -9.69 -9.45 6.78
C TYR A 272 -10.40 -9.37 8.13
N GLY A 273 -10.82 -8.16 8.53
CA GLY A 273 -11.51 -7.91 9.79
C GLY A 273 -12.92 -8.51 9.85
N ASP A 274 -13.70 -8.47 8.77
CA ASP A 274 -15.11 -8.86 8.79
C ASP A 274 -15.35 -10.24 8.17
N PHE A 275 -14.54 -10.70 7.20
CA PHE A 275 -14.69 -12.07 6.71
C PHE A 275 -13.99 -13.05 7.63
N LEU A 276 -12.68 -12.89 7.90
CA LEU A 276 -11.91 -13.90 8.63
C LEU A 276 -12.31 -14.05 10.10
N GLN A 277 -12.70 -12.97 10.80
CA GLN A 277 -13.20 -13.06 12.18
C GLN A 277 -14.53 -13.83 12.31
N ALA A 278 -15.29 -13.97 11.21
CA ALA A 278 -16.52 -14.75 11.21
C ALA A 278 -16.30 -16.27 11.09
N LEU A 279 -15.05 -16.70 10.87
CA LEU A 279 -14.70 -18.08 10.53
C LEU A 279 -14.06 -18.83 11.70
N GLY A 280 -14.12 -20.16 11.60
CA GLY A 280 -13.57 -21.05 12.61
C GLY A 280 -14.52 -21.32 13.79
N PRO A 281 -14.31 -22.42 14.53
CA PRO A 281 -15.21 -22.86 15.59
C PRO A 281 -15.28 -21.89 16.79
N GLY A 282 -14.26 -21.06 16.99
CA GLY A 282 -14.19 -20.05 18.05
C GLY A 282 -14.70 -18.66 17.63
N ALA A 283 -15.29 -18.51 16.44
CA ALA A 283 -15.78 -17.22 15.95
C ALA A 283 -16.93 -16.65 16.79
N THR A 284 -16.78 -15.41 17.25
CA THR A 284 -17.83 -14.68 18.00
C THR A 284 -18.34 -13.48 17.22
N GLN A 285 -19.56 -13.04 17.52
CA GLN A 285 -20.17 -11.88 16.89
C GLN A 285 -19.65 -10.55 17.48
N ASP A 286 -18.80 -10.59 18.50
CA ASP A 286 -18.41 -9.40 19.29
C ASP A 286 -17.70 -8.34 18.44
N TYR A 287 -16.92 -8.77 17.45
CA TYR A 287 -16.18 -7.87 16.56
C TYR A 287 -17.12 -6.95 15.75
N THR A 288 -18.37 -7.34 15.54
CA THR A 288 -19.32 -6.59 14.69
C THR A 288 -19.59 -5.17 15.23
N LYS A 289 -19.37 -4.96 16.53
CA LYS A 289 -19.51 -3.66 17.22
C LYS A 289 -18.20 -2.88 17.33
N ASN A 290 -17.07 -3.47 16.89
CA ASN A 290 -15.77 -2.82 16.98
C ASN A 290 -15.59 -1.81 15.84
N THR A 291 -15.53 -0.53 16.20
CA THR A 291 -15.36 0.60 15.27
C THR A 291 -13.92 1.12 15.20
N SER A 292 -12.96 0.52 15.91
CA SER A 292 -11.58 1.04 16.00
C SER A 292 -10.84 1.13 14.67
N ASN A 293 -11.21 0.29 13.70
CA ASN A 293 -10.52 0.14 12.43
C ASN A 293 -11.21 0.82 11.23
N ILE A 294 -12.25 1.62 11.49
CA ILE A 294 -13.11 2.20 10.44
C ILE A 294 -12.89 3.70 10.37
N THR A 295 -12.99 4.26 9.16
CA THR A 295 -12.76 5.69 8.93
C THR A 295 -13.92 6.56 9.39
N LYS A 296 -15.17 6.06 9.25
CA LYS A 296 -16.40 6.75 9.64
C LYS A 296 -17.42 5.77 10.21
N GLU A 297 -17.98 6.09 11.37
CA GLU A 297 -19.03 5.28 11.98
C GLU A 297 -20.36 5.53 11.26
N GLU A 298 -20.84 4.52 10.54
CA GLU A 298 -22.09 4.57 9.77
C GLU A 298 -23.18 3.76 10.47
N SER A 299 -24.42 4.26 10.43
CA SER A 299 -25.54 3.72 11.22
C SER A 299 -25.89 2.26 10.92
N GLN A 300 -25.61 1.78 9.70
CA GLN A 300 -25.92 0.40 9.27
C GLN A 300 -24.77 -0.58 9.49
N LEU A 301 -23.58 -0.11 9.87
CA LEU A 301 -22.36 -0.91 9.93
C LEU A 301 -22.53 -2.21 10.75
N VAL A 302 -23.04 -2.08 11.98
CA VAL A 302 -23.19 -3.22 12.88
C VAL A 302 -24.16 -4.24 12.29
N GLU A 303 -25.27 -3.78 11.70
CA GLU A 303 -26.27 -4.65 11.07
C GLU A 303 -25.68 -5.42 9.88
N VAL A 304 -24.93 -4.73 9.01
CA VAL A 304 -24.24 -5.34 7.86
C VAL A 304 -23.27 -6.41 8.31
N ARG A 305 -22.43 -6.10 9.30
CA ARG A 305 -21.44 -7.05 9.85
C ARG A 305 -22.09 -8.24 10.55
N GLN A 306 -23.20 -8.02 11.26
CA GLN A 306 -23.95 -9.12 11.88
C GLN A 306 -24.55 -10.07 10.83
N LYS A 307 -25.08 -9.54 9.73
CA LYS A 307 -25.57 -10.35 8.60
C LYS A 307 -24.44 -11.13 7.93
N LEU A 308 -23.28 -10.48 7.69
CA LEU A 308 -22.07 -11.16 7.19
C LEU A 308 -21.65 -12.30 8.11
N TYR A 309 -21.56 -12.04 9.42
CA TYR A 309 -21.25 -13.07 10.41
C TYR A 309 -22.23 -14.25 10.32
N SER A 310 -23.53 -13.99 10.23
CA SER A 310 -24.53 -15.06 10.12
C SER A 310 -24.37 -15.94 8.89
N ILE A 311 -23.93 -15.38 7.77
CA ILE A 311 -23.71 -16.12 6.51
C ILE A 311 -22.40 -16.92 6.56
N LEU A 312 -21.36 -16.35 7.13
CA LEU A 312 -20.02 -16.97 7.15
C LEU A 312 -19.83 -17.95 8.33
N LYS A 313 -20.59 -17.80 9.42
CA LYS A 313 -20.46 -18.63 10.62
C LYS A 313 -20.59 -20.12 10.28
N GLY A 314 -19.64 -20.91 10.79
CA GLY A 314 -19.57 -22.35 10.55
C GLY A 314 -18.76 -22.73 9.31
N THR A 315 -18.31 -21.75 8.52
CA THR A 315 -17.35 -21.97 7.45
C THR A 315 -15.96 -22.23 8.02
N PRO A 316 -15.24 -23.26 7.54
CA PRO A 316 -13.88 -23.53 7.99
C PRO A 316 -12.89 -22.47 7.51
N LEU A 317 -11.95 -22.12 8.38
CA LEU A 317 -10.75 -21.36 8.05
C LEU A 317 -9.55 -22.30 8.13
N ASN A 318 -9.08 -22.73 6.97
CA ASN A 318 -7.86 -23.51 6.82
C ASN A 318 -6.66 -22.55 6.78
N VAL A 319 -5.51 -23.00 7.27
CA VAL A 319 -4.29 -22.19 7.32
C VAL A 319 -3.13 -23.00 6.78
N ILE A 320 -2.36 -22.39 5.89
CA ILE A 320 -1.07 -22.88 5.41
C ILE A 320 0.00 -22.08 6.13
N VAL A 321 0.64 -22.70 7.11
CA VAL A 321 1.70 -22.09 7.90
C VAL A 321 3.00 -22.20 7.14
N LEU A 322 3.62 -21.05 6.86
CA LEU A 322 4.90 -20.94 6.19
C LEU A 322 5.95 -20.56 7.23
N ASN A 323 6.53 -21.57 7.89
CA ASN A 323 7.51 -21.36 8.95
C ASN A 323 8.79 -20.67 8.45
N ASN A 324 9.12 -20.84 7.17
CA ASN A 324 10.27 -20.22 6.51
C ASN A 324 9.83 -19.08 5.58
N SER A 325 9.02 -18.17 6.10
CA SER A 325 8.61 -16.97 5.38
C SER A 325 9.10 -15.69 6.04
N LYS A 326 9.12 -14.63 5.23
CA LYS A 326 9.28 -13.24 5.62
C LYS A 326 8.12 -12.43 5.07
N PHE A 327 7.68 -11.47 5.88
CA PHE A 327 6.61 -10.56 5.54
C PHE A 327 7.15 -9.14 5.66
N TYR A 328 7.10 -8.40 4.57
CA TYR A 328 7.55 -7.01 4.50
C TYR A 328 6.38 -6.13 4.11
N HIS A 329 6.07 -5.15 4.95
CA HIS A 329 5.03 -4.16 4.65
C HIS A 329 5.71 -2.86 4.21
N ILE A 330 5.29 -2.32 3.08
CA ILE A 330 5.82 -1.08 2.49
C ILE A 330 4.74 0.00 2.38
N GLY A 331 3.80 0.03 3.33
CA GLY A 331 2.62 0.89 3.28
C GLY A 331 2.79 2.27 3.91
N THR A 332 3.95 2.58 4.50
CA THR A 332 4.30 3.89 5.08
C THR A 332 5.59 4.45 4.49
N THR A 333 5.76 5.78 4.55
CA THR A 333 7.01 6.46 4.16
C THR A 333 8.24 5.89 4.86
N GLN A 334 8.13 5.60 6.17
CA GLN A 334 9.23 5.07 6.97
C GLN A 334 9.62 3.65 6.56
N GLU A 335 8.64 2.76 6.39
CA GLU A 335 8.88 1.39 5.90
C GLU A 335 9.44 1.41 4.48
N TYR A 336 8.88 2.23 3.59
CA TYR A 336 9.32 2.37 2.21
C TYR A 336 10.80 2.81 2.14
N LEU A 337 11.20 3.82 2.92
CA LEU A 337 12.60 4.22 3.04
C LEU A 337 13.45 3.07 3.59
N PHE A 338 13.09 2.53 4.76
CA PHE A 338 13.87 1.48 5.41
C PHE A 338 14.11 0.28 4.49
N HIS A 339 13.06 -0.25 3.85
CA HIS A 339 13.15 -1.44 3.02
C HIS A 339 13.92 -1.23 1.72
N PHE A 340 13.86 -0.05 1.11
CA PHE A 340 14.55 0.22 -0.15
C PHE A 340 15.96 0.77 0.00
N THR A 341 16.39 1.11 1.23
CA THR A 341 17.72 1.69 1.46
C THR A 341 18.56 0.95 2.48
N SER A 342 17.96 0.56 3.60
CA SER A 342 18.67 0.13 4.82
C SER A 342 18.51 -1.35 5.11
N ASP A 343 17.43 -1.97 4.63
CA ASP A 343 17.13 -3.38 4.86
C ASP A 343 18.00 -4.30 3.98
N SER A 344 19.09 -4.78 4.57
CA SER A 344 19.99 -5.73 3.91
C SER A 344 19.36 -7.09 3.62
N LYS A 345 18.31 -7.49 4.37
CA LYS A 345 17.65 -8.79 4.20
C LYS A 345 16.78 -8.77 2.95
N LEU A 346 15.84 -7.83 2.86
CA LEU A 346 15.00 -7.69 1.67
C LEU A 346 15.84 -7.44 0.42
N LYS A 347 16.87 -6.59 0.53
CA LYS A 347 17.81 -6.33 -0.55
C LYS A 347 18.48 -7.60 -1.07
N PHE A 348 18.92 -8.49 -0.17
CA PHE A 348 19.53 -9.76 -0.55
C PHE A 348 18.50 -10.73 -1.15
N GLU A 349 17.31 -10.82 -0.55
CA GLU A 349 16.27 -11.78 -0.95
C GLU A 349 15.66 -11.47 -2.33
N LEU A 350 15.51 -10.19 -2.69
CA LEU A 350 14.99 -9.75 -3.98
C LEU A 350 16.05 -9.24 -4.97
N ASP A 351 17.33 -9.26 -4.58
CA ASP A 351 18.44 -8.65 -5.34
C ASP A 351 18.16 -7.17 -5.70
N LEU A 352 17.74 -6.38 -4.70
CA LEU A 352 17.38 -4.98 -4.91
C LEU A 352 18.61 -4.14 -5.31
N LEU A 353 18.41 -3.32 -6.34
CA LEU A 353 19.43 -2.46 -6.94
C LEU A 353 19.43 -1.08 -6.28
N SER A 354 20.60 -0.50 -6.02
CA SER A 354 20.68 0.91 -5.62
C SER A 354 20.37 1.86 -6.78
N LYS A 355 20.50 1.38 -8.02
CA LYS A 355 20.19 2.09 -9.27
C LYS A 355 19.40 1.14 -10.17
N ALA A 356 18.07 1.26 -10.18
CA ALA A 356 17.18 0.49 -11.03
C ALA A 356 16.75 1.36 -12.23
N PHE A 357 17.13 0.92 -13.44
CA PHE A 357 16.74 1.54 -14.70
C PHE A 357 16.86 3.08 -14.67
N SER A 358 18.06 3.63 -14.43
CA SER A 358 18.22 5.07 -14.15
C SER A 358 19.54 5.62 -14.70
N ILE A 359 19.55 6.91 -15.03
CA ILE A 359 20.74 7.66 -15.44
C ILE A 359 21.36 8.34 -14.22
N PHE A 360 22.61 7.98 -13.92
CA PHE A 360 23.41 8.59 -12.88
C PHE A 360 24.89 8.56 -13.30
N SER A 361 25.55 9.72 -13.27
CA SER A 361 26.96 9.82 -13.66
C SER A 361 27.87 9.22 -12.58
N ASP A 362 28.41 8.03 -12.85
CA ASP A 362 29.34 7.27 -11.98
C ASP A 362 30.69 7.96 -11.71
N LYS A 363 30.95 9.18 -12.21
CA LYS A 363 32.13 9.98 -11.81
C LYS A 363 32.14 10.38 -10.34
N ALA A 364 31.05 10.11 -9.64
CA ALA A 364 30.97 10.16 -8.20
C ALA A 364 31.07 8.72 -7.67
N ASP A 365 32.27 8.30 -7.24
CA ASP A 365 32.51 7.14 -6.33
C ASP A 365 31.78 7.29 -4.96
N THR A 366 30.78 8.19 -4.90
CA THR A 366 30.10 8.67 -3.70
C THR A 366 28.60 8.41 -3.74
N LEU A 367 28.09 7.51 -4.61
CA LEU A 367 26.81 6.89 -4.27
C LEU A 367 27.09 6.04 -3.03
N ASP A 368 26.82 6.60 -1.86
CA ASP A 368 26.72 5.79 -0.66
C ASP A 368 25.70 4.69 -1.02
N ARG A 369 26.06 3.41 -0.84
CA ARG A 369 25.28 2.23 -1.28
C ARG A 369 23.88 2.15 -0.64
N SER A 370 23.54 3.17 0.12
CA SER A 370 22.36 3.42 0.93
C SER A 370 21.34 4.35 0.26
N ALA A 371 21.57 4.91 -0.93
CA ALA A 371 20.51 5.59 -1.70
C ALA A 371 19.89 4.65 -2.75
N SER A 372 18.61 4.84 -3.04
CA SER A 372 17.85 4.07 -4.02
C SER A 372 17.31 4.97 -5.12
N ILE A 373 17.78 4.77 -6.35
CA ILE A 373 17.41 5.56 -7.53
C ILE A 373 16.63 4.65 -8.49
N ILE A 374 15.37 5.02 -8.77
CA ILE A 374 14.42 4.17 -9.49
C ILE A 374 13.81 4.96 -10.65
N GLN A 375 14.01 4.51 -11.90
CA GLN A 375 13.54 5.21 -13.11
C GLN A 375 13.68 6.73 -13.03
N SER A 376 14.90 7.22 -12.79
CA SER A 376 15.18 8.64 -12.59
C SER A 376 16.44 9.09 -13.32
N ILE A 377 16.55 10.40 -13.55
CA ILE A 377 17.67 11.04 -14.23
C ILE A 377 18.29 12.05 -13.31
N LEU A 378 19.56 11.81 -12.96
CA LEU A 378 20.32 12.66 -12.06
C LEU A 378 21.50 13.26 -12.85
N GLU A 379 21.48 14.58 -12.99
CA GLU A 379 22.52 15.32 -13.71
C GLU A 379 23.83 15.39 -12.90
N PRO A 380 25.01 15.45 -13.56
CA PRO A 380 26.29 15.53 -12.87
C PRO A 380 26.39 16.76 -11.96
N GLY A 381 26.63 16.54 -10.66
CA GLY A 381 26.79 17.59 -9.66
C GLY A 381 25.80 17.50 -8.50
N CYS A 382 24.66 16.84 -8.70
CA CYS A 382 23.71 16.61 -7.60
C CYS A 382 24.30 15.69 -6.54
N LEU A 383 23.96 15.91 -5.27
CA LEU A 383 24.34 15.02 -4.16
C LEU A 383 23.09 14.47 -3.50
N ILE A 384 23.05 13.14 -3.31
CA ILE A 384 21.93 12.45 -2.67
C ILE A 384 22.40 11.91 -1.33
N GLY A 385 21.75 12.33 -0.25
CA GLY A 385 22.03 11.85 1.09
C GLY A 385 21.61 10.39 1.28
N PRO A 386 22.31 9.66 2.18
CA PRO A 386 22.02 8.26 2.46
C PRO A 386 20.60 8.03 2.99
N GLY A 387 20.07 6.84 2.72
CA GLY A 387 18.72 6.46 3.16
C GLY A 387 17.61 7.08 2.32
N SER A 388 17.94 7.80 1.23
CA SER A 388 16.95 8.48 0.38
C SER A 388 16.53 7.63 -0.83
N VAL A 389 15.27 7.77 -1.22
CA VAL A 389 14.69 7.16 -2.43
C VAL A 389 14.30 8.26 -3.42
N ILE A 390 14.79 8.16 -4.65
CA ILE A 390 14.43 9.03 -5.76
C ILE A 390 13.74 8.17 -6.83
N GLU A 391 12.47 8.45 -7.10
CA GLU A 391 11.71 7.73 -8.13
C GLU A 391 11.07 8.67 -9.15
N TYR A 392 11.04 8.25 -10.43
CA TYR A 392 10.39 8.97 -11.51
C TYR A 392 10.70 10.47 -11.54
N SER A 393 11.95 10.85 -11.28
CA SER A 393 12.32 12.25 -11.06
C SER A 393 13.52 12.67 -11.91
N ARG A 394 13.62 13.98 -12.14
CA ARG A 394 14.75 14.64 -12.81
C ARG A 394 15.41 15.60 -11.83
N ILE A 395 16.69 15.37 -11.52
CA ILE A 395 17.44 16.13 -10.52
C ILE A 395 18.60 16.85 -11.21
N GLY A 396 18.63 18.18 -11.12
CA GLY A 396 19.64 19.05 -11.70
C GLY A 396 20.96 19.10 -10.91
N PRO A 397 22.00 19.71 -11.49
CA PRO A 397 23.39 19.58 -11.04
C PRO A 397 23.72 20.33 -9.74
N GLU A 398 22.87 21.25 -9.29
CA GLU A 398 23.09 22.05 -8.07
C GLU A 398 22.09 21.70 -6.96
N VAL A 399 21.53 20.48 -7.00
CA VAL A 399 20.57 20.00 -5.98
C VAL A 399 21.30 19.16 -4.92
N LEU A 400 21.12 19.53 -3.66
CA LEU A 400 21.58 18.75 -2.51
C LEU A 400 20.37 18.13 -1.82
N VAL A 401 20.26 16.80 -1.85
CA VAL A 401 19.19 16.07 -1.14
C VAL A 401 19.74 15.57 0.21
N GLY A 402 19.05 15.88 1.29
CA GLY A 402 19.34 15.39 2.63
C GLY A 402 19.20 13.87 2.78
N LYS A 403 19.31 13.40 4.03
CA LYS A 403 19.17 11.97 4.37
C LYS A 403 17.70 11.58 4.49
N ASN A 404 17.37 10.30 4.25
CA ASN A 404 16.03 9.76 4.48
C ASN A 404 14.92 10.54 3.75
N CYS A 405 15.18 10.97 2.51
CA CYS A 405 14.20 11.72 1.71
C CYS A 405 13.49 10.81 0.71
N ILE A 406 12.23 11.12 0.42
CA ILE A 406 11.49 10.53 -0.71
C ILE A 406 11.24 11.64 -1.73
N ILE A 407 11.80 11.53 -2.93
CA ILE A 407 11.50 12.43 -4.05
C ILE A 407 10.82 11.64 -5.16
N SER A 408 9.58 11.97 -5.47
CA SER A 408 8.77 11.25 -6.45
C SER A 408 8.15 12.18 -7.49
N GLY A 409 8.22 11.80 -8.78
CA GLY A 409 7.54 12.50 -9.86
C GLY A 409 7.98 13.95 -10.08
N SER A 410 9.15 14.35 -9.61
CA SER A 410 9.54 15.76 -9.49
C SER A 410 10.63 16.16 -10.49
N TYR A 411 10.59 17.41 -10.95
CA TYR A 411 11.66 18.01 -11.76
C TYR A 411 12.30 19.17 -11.01
N ILE A 412 13.57 19.02 -10.62
CA ILE A 412 14.29 19.97 -9.78
C ILE A 412 15.48 20.52 -10.57
N ASN A 413 15.29 21.63 -11.27
CA ASN A 413 16.34 22.33 -12.02
C ASN A 413 16.60 23.72 -11.41
N LEU A 414 16.91 23.73 -10.12
CA LEU A 414 17.33 24.93 -9.40
C LEU A 414 18.38 24.55 -8.37
N ARG A 415 19.21 25.53 -7.99
CA ARG A 415 20.11 25.39 -6.85
C ARG A 415 19.29 25.39 -5.56
N VAL A 416 19.26 24.25 -4.86
CA VAL A 416 18.48 24.09 -3.64
C VAL A 416 19.01 22.99 -2.75
N ASP A 417 18.92 23.22 -1.44
CA ASP A 417 19.24 22.25 -0.40
C ASP A 417 17.93 21.72 0.17
N ILE A 418 17.61 20.46 -0.13
CA ILE A 418 16.45 19.76 0.40
C ILE A 418 16.86 19.15 1.75
N PRO A 419 16.17 19.49 2.86
CA PRO A 419 16.55 19.00 4.17
C PRO A 419 16.32 17.49 4.32
N SER A 420 16.99 16.88 5.30
CA SER A 420 16.76 15.48 5.67
C SER A 420 15.32 15.23 6.13
N ASN A 421 14.90 13.96 6.06
CA ASN A 421 13.56 13.50 6.44
C ASN A 421 12.45 14.19 5.62
N CYS A 422 12.75 14.58 4.38
CA CYS A 422 11.82 15.31 3.51
C CYS A 422 11.11 14.36 2.54
N PHE A 423 9.79 14.41 2.52
CA PHE A 423 8.95 13.86 1.48
C PHE A 423 8.59 14.96 0.48
N LEU A 424 8.88 14.76 -0.80
CA LEU A 424 8.54 15.66 -1.90
C LEU A 424 7.92 14.85 -3.05
N CYS A 425 6.67 15.13 -3.39
CA CYS A 425 6.00 14.50 -4.52
C CYS A 425 5.25 15.54 -5.34
N SER A 426 5.44 15.52 -6.65
CA SER A 426 4.79 16.46 -7.58
C SER A 426 3.68 15.76 -8.35
N LEU A 427 2.52 16.41 -8.43
CA LEU A 427 1.36 15.92 -9.18
C LEU A 427 1.00 16.91 -10.29
N SER A 428 0.65 16.36 -11.45
CA SER A 428 -0.08 17.10 -12.48
C SER A 428 -1.55 17.17 -12.06
N VAL A 429 -2.15 18.35 -12.14
CA VAL A 429 -3.56 18.59 -11.79
C VAL A 429 -4.24 19.33 -12.94
N LYS A 430 -5.52 19.04 -13.18
CA LYS A 430 -6.33 19.65 -14.22
C LYS A 430 -7.20 20.74 -13.60
N ILE A 431 -6.90 21.99 -13.93
CA ILE A 431 -7.62 23.17 -13.43
C ILE A 431 -8.07 23.99 -14.63
N ASP A 432 -9.38 24.23 -14.72
CA ASP A 432 -10.01 24.97 -15.82
C ASP A 432 -9.59 24.41 -17.20
N ASP A 433 -9.61 23.09 -17.31
CA ASP A 433 -9.16 22.29 -18.47
C ASP A 433 -7.68 22.44 -18.87
N GLN A 434 -6.87 23.11 -18.05
CA GLN A 434 -5.42 23.22 -18.25
C GLN A 434 -4.67 22.31 -17.28
N VAL A 435 -3.61 21.68 -17.79
CA VAL A 435 -2.63 21.00 -16.94
C VAL A 435 -1.85 22.07 -16.16
N LYS A 436 -1.84 21.92 -14.85
CA LYS A 436 -1.05 22.67 -13.87
C LYS A 436 -0.32 21.68 -12.96
N TYR A 437 0.51 22.20 -12.07
CA TYR A 437 1.34 21.36 -11.21
C TYR A 437 1.28 21.84 -9.76
N ALA A 438 1.26 20.89 -8.83
CA ALA A 438 1.37 21.18 -7.40
C ALA A 438 2.28 20.12 -6.76
N SER A 439 3.19 20.57 -5.89
CA SER A 439 4.14 19.69 -5.21
C SER A 439 3.82 19.66 -3.73
N MET A 440 3.51 18.47 -3.21
CA MET A 440 3.36 18.27 -1.78
C MET A 440 4.71 18.06 -1.14
N VAL A 441 4.94 18.73 -0.01
CA VAL A 441 6.16 18.62 0.80
C VAL A 441 5.78 18.44 2.25
N PHE A 442 6.37 17.43 2.91
CA PHE A 442 6.11 17.07 4.30
C PHE A 442 7.37 16.47 4.94
N SER A 443 7.41 16.40 6.26
CA SER A 443 8.34 15.47 6.90
C SER A 443 7.88 14.04 6.63
N VAL A 444 8.82 13.11 6.46
CA VAL A 444 8.49 11.66 6.40
C VAL A 444 7.87 11.15 7.69
N GLU A 445 7.95 11.92 8.77
CA GLU A 445 7.36 11.67 10.09
C GLU A 445 6.02 12.40 10.32
N ASP A 446 5.57 13.28 9.41
CA ASP A 446 4.29 13.98 9.58
C ASP A 446 3.12 13.01 9.44
N ASP A 447 2.18 13.04 10.40
CA ASP A 447 0.98 12.19 10.37
C ASP A 447 -0.12 12.85 9.52
N LEU A 448 -0.18 12.48 8.24
CA LEU A 448 -1.19 12.96 7.30
C LEU A 448 -2.60 12.42 7.58
N LYS A 449 -2.73 11.33 8.36
CA LYS A 449 -4.03 10.76 8.73
C LYS A 449 -4.61 11.46 9.96
N LYS A 450 -3.75 12.04 10.81
CA LYS A 450 -4.18 12.83 11.97
C LYS A 450 -5.01 14.02 11.51
N GLY A 451 -6.20 14.12 12.09
CA GLY A 451 -7.05 15.29 11.96
C GLY A 451 -7.71 15.65 13.28
N VAL A 452 -8.15 16.90 13.38
CA VAL A 452 -8.87 17.46 14.52
C VAL A 452 -10.30 17.82 14.14
N LYS A 453 -11.22 17.76 15.10
CA LYS A 453 -12.64 18.06 14.87
C LYS A 453 -12.98 19.55 14.99
N LEU A 454 -12.19 20.29 15.77
CA LEU A 454 -12.40 21.71 16.02
C LEU A 454 -11.25 22.52 15.43
N LEU A 455 -11.55 23.64 14.79
CA LEU A 455 -10.54 24.57 14.27
C LEU A 455 -9.63 25.11 15.38
N SER A 456 -10.13 25.20 16.62
CA SER A 456 -9.34 25.59 17.79
C SER A 456 -8.15 24.66 18.05
N ASP A 457 -8.21 23.42 17.58
CA ASP A 457 -7.25 22.36 17.92
C ASP A 457 -6.16 22.20 16.84
N ILE A 458 -6.17 23.05 15.81
CA ILE A 458 -5.22 23.02 14.69
C ILE A 458 -3.76 23.12 15.17
N TYR A 459 -3.51 23.77 16.31
CA TYR A 459 -2.16 23.87 16.90
C TYR A 459 -1.55 22.50 17.25
N SER A 460 -2.36 21.45 17.36
CA SER A 460 -1.90 20.08 17.65
C SER A 460 -1.43 19.32 16.41
N LEU A 461 -1.69 19.84 15.22
CA LEU A 461 -1.17 19.33 13.95
C LEU A 461 0.25 19.87 13.75
N GLN A 462 1.13 19.04 13.20
CA GLN A 462 2.55 19.36 13.04
C GLN A 462 2.92 19.31 11.56
N PHE A 463 3.77 20.22 11.12
CA PHE A 463 4.38 20.24 9.79
C PHE A 463 5.88 20.43 10.00
N PHE A 464 6.69 19.42 9.68
CA PHE A 464 8.12 19.42 10.02
C PHE A 464 8.40 19.70 11.51
N GLY A 465 7.58 19.14 12.40
CA GLY A 465 7.71 19.32 13.85
C GLY A 465 7.36 20.72 14.37
N VAL A 466 6.79 21.59 13.52
CA VAL A 466 6.26 22.91 13.88
C VAL A 466 4.75 22.87 13.85
N SER A 467 4.08 23.54 14.80
CA SER A 467 2.62 23.67 14.81
C SER A 467 2.11 24.21 13.48
N LEU A 468 1.09 23.56 12.90
CA LEU A 468 0.47 24.03 11.66
C LEU A 468 -0.01 25.49 11.78
N LEU A 469 -0.46 25.91 12.97
CA LEU A 469 -0.86 27.30 13.22
C LEU A 469 0.31 28.29 13.01
N GLU A 470 1.50 27.98 13.54
CA GLU A 470 2.71 28.81 13.35
C GLU A 470 3.12 28.83 11.86
N CYS A 471 3.01 27.71 11.17
CA CYS A 471 3.27 27.64 9.73
C CYS A 471 2.32 28.52 8.91
N LEU A 472 1.01 28.48 9.21
CA LEU A 472 0.01 29.29 8.52
C LEU A 472 0.26 30.80 8.71
N ASP A 473 0.69 31.22 9.90
CA ASP A 473 1.07 32.60 10.19
C ASP A 473 2.29 33.03 9.34
N LEU A 474 3.32 32.19 9.25
CA LEU A 474 4.48 32.44 8.38
C LEU A 474 4.08 32.53 6.90
N TRP A 475 3.07 31.77 6.49
CA TRP A 475 2.59 31.72 5.11
C TRP A 475 1.57 32.81 4.76
N GLY A 476 1.15 33.59 5.76
CA GLY A 476 0.10 34.61 5.61
C GLY A 476 -1.27 34.01 5.24
N VAL A 477 -1.53 32.76 5.66
CA VAL A 477 -2.78 32.05 5.41
C VAL A 477 -3.67 32.12 6.65
N GLN A 478 -4.88 32.63 6.50
CA GLN A 478 -5.81 32.79 7.62
C GLN A 478 -6.54 31.48 7.93
N VAL A 479 -6.60 31.12 9.21
CA VAL A 479 -7.38 29.98 9.68
C VAL A 479 -8.86 30.26 9.47
N SER A 480 -9.50 29.46 8.62
CA SER A 480 -10.93 29.54 8.33
C SER A 480 -11.44 28.17 7.90
N SER A 481 -12.77 27.98 7.84
CA SER A 481 -13.36 26.77 7.26
C SER A 481 -12.95 26.57 5.79
N GLN A 482 -12.67 27.66 5.06
CA GLN A 482 -12.20 27.60 3.67
C GLN A 482 -10.75 27.14 3.53
N LEU A 483 -10.00 27.02 4.61
CA LEU A 483 -8.65 26.45 4.56
C LEU A 483 -8.69 24.95 4.27
N PHE A 484 -9.76 24.25 4.64
CA PHE A 484 -9.83 22.80 4.54
C PHE A 484 -10.86 22.33 3.52
N SER A 485 -10.53 21.23 2.83
CA SER A 485 -11.31 20.68 1.71
C SER A 485 -12.49 19.82 2.14
N SER A 486 -12.40 19.15 3.28
CA SER A 486 -13.50 18.39 3.87
C SER A 486 -14.65 19.28 4.36
N ASP A 487 -15.88 18.75 4.38
CA ASP A 487 -17.12 19.37 4.88
C ASP A 487 -17.13 19.66 6.41
N ASN A 488 -16.10 20.32 6.94
CA ASN A 488 -15.93 20.72 8.34
C ASN A 488 -15.96 19.57 9.37
N THR A 489 -15.69 18.33 8.97
CA THR A 489 -15.72 17.15 9.86
C THR A 489 -14.35 16.74 10.38
N GLN A 490 -13.27 16.98 9.63
CA GLN A 490 -11.91 16.62 10.01
C GLN A 490 -10.85 17.55 9.36
N PHE A 491 -10.22 18.37 10.18
CA PHE A 491 -9.17 19.29 9.76
C PHE A 491 -7.79 18.64 9.94
N GLY A 492 -7.03 18.47 8.86
CA GLY A 492 -5.71 17.80 8.89
C GLY A 492 -4.78 18.30 7.79
N LEU A 493 -3.53 17.84 7.79
CA LEU A 493 -2.56 18.18 6.73
C LEU A 493 -3.04 17.73 5.35
N TRP A 494 -3.69 16.57 5.29
CA TRP A 494 -4.26 16.03 4.06
C TRP A 494 -5.32 16.93 3.42
N THR A 495 -6.12 17.61 4.26
CA THR A 495 -7.24 18.44 3.81
C THR A 495 -6.90 19.93 3.75
N ALA A 496 -5.75 20.36 4.25
CA ALA A 496 -5.33 21.76 4.29
C ALA A 496 -4.88 22.28 2.91
N ARG A 497 -5.48 23.40 2.46
CA ARG A 497 -5.16 24.09 1.21
C ARG A 497 -3.91 24.94 1.35
N ILE A 498 -2.75 24.31 1.27
CA ILE A 498 -1.44 24.96 1.45
C ILE A 498 -0.53 24.84 0.22
N PHE A 499 -0.84 23.96 -0.74
CA PHE A 499 0.05 23.71 -1.87
C PHE A 499 -0.26 24.61 -3.07
N PRO A 500 0.69 25.42 -3.55
CA PRO A 500 0.47 26.35 -4.64
C PRO A 500 0.39 25.66 -6.00
N VAL A 501 -0.65 26.00 -6.75
CA VAL A 501 -0.82 25.61 -8.16
C VAL A 501 0.11 26.46 -9.02
N CYS A 502 0.97 25.80 -9.78
CA CYS A 502 1.99 26.42 -10.62
C CYS A 502 1.87 26.01 -12.09
N SER A 503 2.58 26.73 -12.96
CA SER A 503 2.55 26.52 -14.41
C SER A 503 3.49 25.41 -14.90
N SER A 504 4.45 25.00 -14.08
CA SER A 504 5.41 23.93 -14.38
C SER A 504 5.78 23.12 -13.13
N LEU A 505 6.26 21.89 -13.33
CA LEU A 505 6.77 21.02 -12.25
C LEU A 505 7.91 21.68 -11.46
N SER A 506 8.86 22.32 -12.13
CA SER A 506 9.99 22.95 -11.44
C SER A 506 9.56 24.16 -10.62
N GLU A 507 8.56 24.91 -11.09
CA GLU A 507 7.98 26.01 -10.33
C GLU A 507 7.23 25.51 -9.10
N SER A 508 6.43 24.44 -9.21
CA SER A 508 5.70 23.88 -8.06
C SER A 508 6.66 23.38 -6.98
N VAL A 509 7.74 22.69 -7.36
CA VAL A 509 8.78 22.27 -6.42
C VAL A 509 9.42 23.48 -5.74
N ARG A 510 9.80 24.50 -6.51
CA ARG A 510 10.43 25.73 -5.98
C ARG A 510 9.52 26.42 -4.95
N MET A 511 8.23 26.54 -5.23
CA MET A 511 7.28 27.17 -4.30
C MET A 511 7.10 26.37 -3.02
N SER A 512 6.96 25.04 -3.12
CA SER A 512 6.82 24.18 -1.95
C SER A 512 8.10 24.14 -1.10
N LEU A 513 9.29 24.14 -1.72
CA LEU A 513 10.56 24.23 -0.98
C LEU A 513 10.76 25.60 -0.33
N ASN A 514 10.33 26.70 -0.96
CA ASN A 514 10.33 28.02 -0.31
C ASN A 514 9.40 28.06 0.91
N MET A 515 8.23 27.42 0.82
CA MET A 515 7.30 27.26 1.92
C MET A 515 7.94 26.49 3.09
N LEU A 516 8.67 25.41 2.79
CA LEU A 516 9.44 24.66 3.80
C LEU A 516 10.59 25.49 4.40
N HIS A 517 11.38 26.16 3.56
CA HIS A 517 12.48 27.02 4.00
C HIS A 517 11.97 28.14 4.93
N SER A 518 10.77 28.67 4.67
CA SER A 518 10.14 29.67 5.53
C SER A 518 9.90 29.15 6.95
N VAL A 519 9.47 27.88 7.09
CA VAL A 519 9.29 27.20 8.39
C VAL A 519 10.65 26.96 9.06
N GLN A 520 11.64 26.44 8.34
CA GLN A 520 12.95 26.11 8.90
C GLN A 520 13.71 27.35 9.42
N HIS A 521 13.57 28.48 8.72
CA HIS A 521 14.25 29.73 9.06
C HIS A 521 13.37 30.74 9.81
N LYS A 522 12.13 30.37 10.16
CA LYS A 522 11.13 31.25 10.79
C LYS A 522 10.99 32.60 10.08
N SER A 523 10.94 32.53 8.75
CA SER A 523 10.84 33.70 7.88
C SER A 523 9.48 33.73 7.19
N ALA A 524 8.97 34.94 6.94
CA ALA A 524 7.67 35.11 6.29
C ALA A 524 7.75 34.75 4.80
N PHE A 525 6.85 33.91 4.31
CA PHE A 525 6.71 33.56 2.90
C PHE A 525 5.23 33.58 2.50
N LYS A 526 4.77 34.70 1.95
CA LYS A 526 3.34 34.87 1.67
C LYS A 526 2.91 34.00 0.49
N LEU A 527 1.97 33.08 0.73
CA LEU A 527 1.29 32.30 -0.30
C LEU A 527 0.18 33.09 -1.03
N HIS A 528 0.05 34.38 -0.75
CA HIS A 528 -0.95 35.24 -1.37
C HIS A 528 -0.75 35.34 -2.89
N GLY A 529 -1.85 35.17 -3.65
CA GLY A 529 -1.85 35.23 -5.11
C GLY A 529 -1.78 33.87 -5.80
N PHE A 530 -1.53 32.79 -5.07
CA PHE A 530 -1.65 31.42 -5.60
C PHE A 530 -3.04 30.86 -5.34
N LYS A 531 -3.53 30.05 -6.28
CA LYS A 531 -4.58 29.07 -5.98
C LYS A 531 -3.92 27.97 -5.17
N LEU A 532 -4.44 27.69 -3.97
CA LEU A 532 -3.93 26.65 -3.08
C LEU A 532 -4.83 25.43 -3.14
N LEU A 533 -4.24 24.25 -3.14
CA LEU A 533 -4.93 22.97 -3.06
C LEU A 533 -4.50 22.20 -1.83
N SER A 534 -5.40 21.36 -1.33
CA SER A 534 -5.05 20.28 -0.41
C SER A 534 -4.57 19.05 -1.16
N VAL A 535 -3.98 18.07 -0.45
CA VAL A 535 -3.64 16.77 -1.05
C VAL A 535 -4.89 16.07 -1.56
N GLU A 536 -5.98 16.12 -0.79
CA GLU A 536 -7.28 15.57 -1.19
C GLU A 536 -7.80 16.17 -2.50
N GLU A 537 -7.73 17.49 -2.64
CA GLU A 537 -8.15 18.18 -3.88
C GLU A 537 -7.20 17.87 -5.04
N MET A 538 -5.88 17.87 -4.80
CA MET A 538 -4.90 17.48 -5.81
C MET A 538 -5.19 16.08 -6.38
N LEU A 539 -5.59 15.12 -5.52
CA LEU A 539 -5.94 13.77 -5.95
C LEU A 539 -7.30 13.68 -6.66
N SER A 540 -8.22 14.60 -6.34
CA SER A 540 -9.55 14.67 -6.97
C SER A 540 -9.51 15.35 -8.34
N CYS A 541 -8.49 16.17 -8.63
CA CYS A 541 -8.30 16.82 -9.93
C CYS A 541 -7.00 16.41 -10.63
N LYS A 542 -6.39 15.28 -10.26
CA LYS A 542 -5.12 14.82 -10.83
C LYS A 542 -5.24 14.56 -12.34
N ASP A 543 -4.21 14.94 -13.09
CA ASP A 543 -4.05 14.57 -14.50
C ASP A 543 -3.08 13.38 -14.62
N VAL A 544 -3.66 12.18 -14.58
CA VAL A 544 -2.90 10.93 -14.71
C VAL A 544 -2.21 10.82 -16.06
N GLU A 545 -2.80 11.37 -17.12
CA GLU A 545 -2.24 11.24 -18.47
C GLU A 545 -0.92 11.99 -18.58
N ASP A 546 -0.89 13.22 -18.07
CA ASP A 546 0.33 14.03 -18.04
C ASP A 546 1.40 13.43 -17.11
N MET A 547 0.99 12.90 -15.95
CA MET A 547 1.91 12.20 -15.04
C MET A 547 2.57 10.98 -15.68
N LEU A 548 1.80 10.15 -16.40
CA LEU A 548 2.35 8.98 -17.11
C LEU A 548 3.25 9.42 -18.28
N LYS A 549 2.85 10.46 -19.01
CA LYS A 549 3.69 11.03 -20.07
C LYS A 549 5.04 11.51 -19.54
N PHE A 550 5.08 12.12 -18.35
CA PHE A 550 6.35 12.50 -17.72
C PHE A 550 7.22 11.28 -17.38
N ARG A 551 6.61 10.19 -16.86
CA ARG A 551 7.32 8.92 -16.61
C ARG A 551 7.84 8.27 -17.90
N ASP A 552 7.06 8.30 -18.97
CA ASP A 552 7.43 7.78 -20.29
C ASP A 552 8.58 8.59 -20.90
N GLN A 553 8.59 9.92 -20.73
CA GLN A 553 9.73 10.75 -21.15
C GLN A 553 11.03 10.38 -20.45
N ILE A 554 10.97 10.09 -19.14
CA ILE A 554 12.13 9.59 -18.40
C ILE A 554 12.55 8.22 -18.93
N TYR A 555 11.59 7.31 -19.13
CA TYR A 555 11.84 5.97 -19.68
C TYR A 555 12.56 6.04 -21.03
N ASP A 556 12.01 6.81 -21.98
CA ASP A 556 12.54 6.92 -23.34
C ASP A 556 13.96 7.48 -23.33
N GLU A 557 14.25 8.46 -22.48
CA GLU A 557 15.58 9.04 -22.35
C GLU A 557 16.60 8.06 -21.75
N ILE A 558 16.19 7.25 -20.75
CA ILE A 558 17.04 6.18 -20.19
C ILE A 558 17.35 5.13 -21.27
N CYS A 559 16.38 4.75 -22.11
CA CYS A 559 16.59 3.79 -23.20
C CYS A 559 17.49 4.31 -24.33
N LEU A 560 17.71 5.63 -24.43
CA LEU A 560 18.54 6.23 -25.47
C LEU A 560 20.04 6.33 -25.10
N GLN A 561 20.40 6.11 -23.83
CA GLN A 561 21.79 6.01 -23.37
C GLN A 561 22.32 4.58 -23.50
#